data_AF-A0A962MFC1-F1
#
_entry.id   AF-A0A962MFC1-F1
#
_cell.length_a   1.000
_cell.length_b   1.000
_cell.length_c   1.000
_cell.angle_alpha   90.00
_cell.angle_beta   90.00
_cell.angle_gamma   90.00
#
_symmetry.space_group_name_H-M   'P 1'
#
loop_
_entity.id
_entity.type
_entity.pdbx_description
1 polymer ?
#
loop_
_entity_poly.entity_id
_entity_poly.type
_entity_poly.pdbx_seq_one_letter_code
_entity_poly.pdbx_strand_id
1 'polypeptide(L)'
;MAGWFEIKNAADSDVIEIRIYDEIGGWGIYAEDILRVLDGHPDKRVKLRINSNGGDIFQAIALHSNLSERNTEVLIDGIAASAATLVAMAGTKIIMP
;
A
#
# COMPACT_ATOMS: atom_id res chain seq x y z
N MET A 1 20.22 2.21 7.10
CA MET A 1 18.95 2.64 7.73
C MET A 1 18.01 1.46 7.68
N ALA A 2 17.41 1.08 8.82
CA ALA A 2 16.67 -0.17 8.98
C ALA A 2 15.30 -0.08 8.29
N GLY A 3 14.92 -1.14 7.56
CA GLY A 3 13.73 -1.20 6.72
C GLY A 3 12.43 -1.15 7.53
N TRP A 4 11.52 -0.24 7.14
CA TRP A 4 10.21 -0.03 7.77
C TRP A 4 9.06 -0.65 6.98
N PHE A 5 9.35 -1.51 6.01
CA PHE A 5 8.33 -2.30 5.32
C PHE A 5 8.61 -3.80 5.51
N GLU A 6 7.59 -4.54 5.92
CA GLU A 6 7.66 -5.99 6.09
C GLU A 6 6.86 -6.67 4.98
N ILE A 7 7.56 -7.29 4.03
CA ILE A 7 6.96 -8.18 3.04
C ILE A 7 6.96 -9.57 3.65
N LYS A 8 5.77 -10.06 4.02
CA LYS A 8 5.57 -11.48 4.29
C LYS A 8 4.99 -12.09 3.03
N ASN A 9 5.70 -13.03 2.43
CA ASN A 9 5.12 -13.96 1.48
C ASN A 9 4.05 -14.73 2.28
N ALA A 10 2.77 -14.37 2.08
CA ALA A 10 1.68 -15.04 2.76
C ALA A 10 1.67 -16.52 2.32
N ALA A 11 1.04 -17.40 3.08
CA ALA A 11 0.96 -18.84 2.79
C ALA A 11 0.34 -19.20 1.41
N ASP A 12 -0.06 -18.18 0.64
CA ASP A 12 -0.56 -18.23 -0.72
C ASP A 12 0.46 -17.49 -1.62
N SER A 13 1.25 -18.23 -2.40
CA SER A 13 2.39 -17.69 -3.16
C SER A 13 2.03 -16.62 -4.18
N ASP A 14 0.73 -16.40 -4.43
CA ASP A 14 0.17 -15.45 -5.41
C ASP A 14 -0.22 -14.09 -4.84
N VAL A 15 -0.08 -13.87 -3.53
CA VAL A 15 -0.42 -12.60 -2.89
C VAL A 15 0.81 -11.97 -2.24
N ILE A 16 1.04 -10.70 -2.55
CA ILE A 16 1.99 -9.86 -1.81
C ILE A 16 1.22 -9.00 -0.81
N GLU A 17 1.66 -9.05 0.45
CA GLU A 17 1.11 -8.20 1.51
C GLU A 17 1.99 -6.96 1.69
N ILE A 18 1.37 -5.77 1.62
CA ILE A 18 2.02 -4.46 1.80
C ILE A 18 1.34 -3.76 2.97
N ARG A 19 2.14 -3.09 3.82
CA ARG A 19 1.65 -2.31 4.96
C ARG A 19 2.06 -0.84 4.80
N ILE A 20 1.09 0.07 4.85
CA ILE A 20 1.30 1.52 4.93
C ILE A 20 0.90 1.97 6.34
N TYR A 21 1.85 1.85 7.28
CA TYR A 21 1.66 2.09 8.72
C TYR A 21 2.42 3.33 9.23
N ASP A 22 2.85 4.18 8.31
CA ASP A 22 3.51 5.45 8.61
C ASP A 22 3.02 6.52 7.62
N GLU A 23 3.55 7.73 7.72
CA GLU A 23 3.35 8.80 6.75
C GLU A 23 3.75 8.34 5.33
N ILE A 24 2.97 8.74 4.32
CA ILE A 24 3.33 8.55 2.91
C ILE A 24 4.30 9.66 2.51
N GLY A 25 5.54 9.32 2.19
CA GLY A 25 6.63 10.27 2.01
C GLY A 25 7.11 10.85 3.34
N GLY A 26 7.69 12.06 3.30
CA GLY A 26 8.23 12.71 4.50
C GLY A 26 9.33 11.88 5.14
N TRP A 27 9.10 11.41 6.37
CA TRP A 27 10.02 10.51 7.07
C TRP A 27 9.56 9.05 7.11
N GLY A 28 8.41 8.75 6.52
CA GLY A 28 7.79 7.44 6.56
C GLY A 28 8.08 6.61 5.31
N ILE A 29 7.01 6.15 4.66
CA ILE A 29 7.05 5.18 3.58
C ILE A 29 7.04 5.91 2.23
N TYR A 30 8.08 5.67 1.43
CA TYR A 30 8.16 6.21 0.08
C TYR A 30 7.46 5.31 -0.93
N ALA A 31 6.73 5.93 -1.86
CA ALA A 31 6.05 5.23 -2.93
C ALA A 31 7.02 4.40 -3.78
N GLU A 32 8.21 4.94 -4.07
CA GLU A 32 9.22 4.25 -4.89
C GLU A 32 9.58 2.87 -4.34
N ASP A 33 9.72 2.73 -3.01
CA ASP A 33 10.05 1.45 -2.38
C ASP A 33 8.94 0.42 -2.59
N ILE A 34 7.68 0.84 -2.47
CA ILE A 34 6.52 -0.02 -2.74
C ILE A 34 6.46 -0.37 -4.24
N LEU A 35 6.60 0.63 -5.11
CA LEU A 35 6.52 0.42 -6.57
C LEU A 35 7.59 -0.54 -7.06
N ARG A 36 8.84 -0.42 -6.56
CA ARG A 36 9.92 -1.35 -6.90
C ARG A 36 9.59 -2.80 -6.55
N VAL A 37 8.87 -3.02 -5.44
CA VAL A 37 8.40 -4.36 -5.06
C VAL A 37 7.28 -4.83 -5.98
N LEU A 38 6.31 -3.97 -6.30
CA LEU A 38 5.22 -4.28 -7.23
C LEU A 38 5.73 -4.63 -8.64
N ASP A 39 6.75 -3.91 -9.12
CA ASP A 39 7.36 -4.12 -10.44
C ASP A 39 8.09 -5.47 -10.52
N GLY A 40 8.68 -5.92 -9.42
CA GLY A 40 9.26 -7.27 -9.33
C GLY A 40 8.22 -8.40 -9.30
N HIS A 41 6.93 -8.08 -9.17
CA HIS A 41 5.83 -9.03 -9.00
C HIS A 41 4.59 -8.61 -9.83
N PRO A 42 4.69 -8.48 -11.17
CA PRO A 42 3.61 -7.95 -12.01
C PRO A 42 2.32 -8.79 -11.93
N ASP A 43 2.45 -10.11 -11.79
CA ASP A 43 1.30 -11.04 -11.81
C ASP A 43 0.68 -11.31 -10.44
N LYS A 44 1.22 -10.71 -9.36
CA LYS A 44 0.76 -10.98 -7.99
C LYS A 44 -0.39 -10.06 -7.59
N ARG A 45 -1.37 -10.64 -6.88
CA ARG A 45 -2.44 -9.88 -6.23
C ARG A 45 -1.87 -9.12 -5.03
N VAL A 46 -2.49 -8.00 -4.68
CA VAL A 46 -2.04 -7.18 -3.56
C VAL A 46 -3.04 -7.27 -2.42
N LYS A 47 -2.52 -7.51 -1.22
CA LYS A 47 -3.25 -7.26 0.03
C LYS A 47 -2.61 -6.06 0.71
N LEU A 48 -3.30 -4.92 0.66
CA LEU A 48 -2.83 -3.67 1.22
C LEU A 48 -3.44 -3.44 2.59
N ARG A 49 -2.59 -3.16 3.58
CA ARG A 49 -3.00 -2.84 4.94
C ARG A 49 -2.64 -1.40 5.26
N ILE A 50 -3.61 -0.60 5.72
CA ILE A 50 -3.44 0.83 5.96
C ILE A 50 -3.73 1.17 7.42
N ASN A 51 -2.78 1.88 8.03
CA ASN A 51 -2.95 2.60 9.29
C ASN A 51 -2.08 3.86 9.23
N SER A 52 -2.53 4.87 8.52
CA SER A 52 -1.74 6.05 8.17
C SER A 52 -2.57 7.33 8.22
N ASN A 53 -1.94 8.40 8.70
CA ASN A 53 -2.49 9.76 8.70
C ASN A 53 -2.40 10.44 7.32
N GLY A 54 -1.86 9.76 6.31
CA GLY A 54 -1.64 10.31 4.97
C GLY A 54 -0.21 10.82 4.79
N GLY A 55 -0.04 11.89 4.03
CA GLY A 55 1.27 12.45 3.69
C GLY A 55 1.27 13.13 2.33
N ASP A 56 2.34 12.93 1.57
CA ASP A 56 2.54 13.50 0.24
C ASP A 56 1.50 12.98 -0.77
N ILE A 57 0.76 13.91 -1.36
CA ILE A 57 -0.33 13.60 -2.29
C ILE A 57 0.17 13.05 -3.63
N PHE A 58 1.35 13.46 -4.10
CA PHE A 58 1.90 12.98 -5.37
C PHE A 58 2.36 11.53 -5.25
N GLN A 59 2.96 11.18 -4.12
CA GLN A 59 3.29 9.79 -3.80
C GLN A 59 2.03 8.93 -3.66
N ALA A 60 0.99 9.46 -3.01
CA ALA A 60 -0.29 8.77 -2.93
C ALA A 60 -0.95 8.56 -4.31
N ILE A 61 -0.88 9.53 -5.22
CA ILE A 61 -1.34 9.39 -6.62
C ILE A 61 -0.56 8.28 -7.33
N ALA A 62 0.77 8.27 -7.20
CA ALA A 62 1.61 7.25 -7.83
C ALA A 62 1.28 5.84 -7.33
N LEU A 63 1.08 5.68 -6.01
CA LEU A 63 0.61 4.43 -5.42
C LEU A 63 -0.77 4.04 -5.94
N HIS A 64 -1.73 4.98 -5.92
CA HIS A 64 -3.09 4.73 -6.37
C HIS A 64 -3.13 4.21 -7.81
N SER A 65 -2.47 4.90 -8.75
CA SER A 65 -2.46 4.49 -10.16
C SER A 65 -1.96 3.05 -10.33
N ASN A 66 -0.80 2.71 -9.74
CA ASN A 66 -0.21 1.38 -9.87
C ASN A 66 -1.01 0.28 -9.15
N LEU A 67 -1.60 0.59 -8.00
CA LEU A 67 -2.40 -0.37 -7.24
C LEU A 67 -3.78 -0.60 -7.89
N SER A 68 -4.35 0.42 -8.54
CA SER A 68 -5.66 0.34 -9.20
C SER A 68 -5.67 -0.53 -10.47
N GLU A 69 -4.51 -0.70 -11.10
CA GLU A 69 -4.33 -1.61 -12.23
C GLU A 69 -4.22 -3.09 -11.80
N ARG A 70 -4.19 -3.35 -10.49
CA ARG A 70 -3.99 -4.67 -9.90
C ARG A 70 -5.22 -5.12 -9.13
N ASN A 71 -5.32 -6.44 -8.90
CA ASN A 71 -6.30 -6.96 -7.96
C ASN A 71 -5.83 -6.70 -6.52
N THR A 72 -6.25 -5.54 -6.00
CA THR A 72 -5.86 -5.04 -4.68
C THR A 72 -7.01 -5.12 -3.70
N GLU A 73 -6.86 -5.91 -2.64
CA GLU A 73 -7.76 -5.91 -1.47
C GLU A 73 -7.16 -5.01 -0.39
N VAL A 74 -7.95 -4.05 0.11
CA VAL A 74 -7.52 -3.07 1.10
C VAL A 74 -8.18 -3.34 2.44
N LEU A 75 -7.37 -3.41 3.49
CA LEU A 75 -7.80 -3.48 4.88
C LEU A 75 -7.32 -2.23 5.62
N ILE A 76 -8.24 -1.46 6.17
CA ILE A 76 -7.93 -0.32 7.03
C ILE A 76 -7.93 -0.83 8.47
N ASP A 77 -6.74 -1.01 9.04
CA ASP A 77 -6.57 -1.61 10.36
C ASP A 77 -6.74 -0.61 11.51
N GLY A 78 -6.61 0.68 11.21
CA GLY A 78 -6.83 1.77 12.14
C GLY A 78 -7.45 2.95 11.41
N ILE A 79 -6.62 3.77 10.77
CA ILE A 79 -7.09 4.92 9.99
C ILE A 79 -6.47 4.94 8.59
N ALA A 80 -7.26 5.39 7.61
CA ALA A 80 -6.75 5.93 6.35
C ALA A 80 -7.18 7.39 6.31
N ALA A 81 -6.29 8.31 6.65
CA ALA A 81 -6.57 9.74 6.71
C ALA A 81 -5.85 10.50 5.59
N SER A 82 -6.43 11.64 5.18
CA SER A 82 -5.82 12.52 4.16
C SER A 82 -5.41 11.75 2.89
N ALA A 83 -4.18 11.91 2.40
CA ALA A 83 -3.67 11.24 1.20
C ALA A 83 -3.76 9.70 1.26
N ALA A 84 -3.77 9.09 2.45
CA ALA A 84 -3.94 7.63 2.57
C ALA A 84 -5.34 7.17 2.12
N THR A 85 -6.35 8.04 2.16
CA THR A 85 -7.68 7.73 1.60
C THR A 85 -7.61 7.52 0.10
N LEU A 86 -6.79 8.31 -0.61
CA LEU A 86 -6.57 8.14 -2.04
C LEU A 86 -5.94 6.79 -2.34
N VAL A 87 -4.94 6.38 -1.57
CA VAL A 87 -4.32 5.05 -1.75
C VAL A 87 -5.31 3.94 -1.44
N ALA A 88 -6.13 4.07 -0.39
CA ALA A 88 -7.17 3.10 -0.05
C ALA A 88 -8.18 2.90 -1.19
N MET A 89 -8.51 3.98 -1.92
CA MET A 89 -9.44 3.94 -3.05
C MET A 89 -8.94 3.18 -4.27
N ALA A 90 -7.65 2.77 -4.31
CA ALA A 90 -7.13 1.90 -5.36
C ALA A 90 -7.62 0.45 -5.23
N GLY A 91 -8.20 0.08 -4.08
CA GLY A 91 -8.69 -1.27 -3.82
C GLY A 91 -9.98 -1.58 -4.57
N THR A 92 -10.08 -2.80 -5.12
CA THR A 92 -11.34 -3.35 -5.65
C THR A 92 -12.32 -3.71 -4.54
N LYS A 93 -11.79 -3.96 -3.33
CA LYS A 93 -12.52 -4.22 -2.10
C LYS A 93 -11.81 -3.52 -0.95
N ILE A 94 -12.57 -2.74 -0.17
CA ILE A 94 -12.07 -2.00 0.99
C ILE A 94 -12.85 -2.47 2.22
N ILE A 95 -12.12 -2.89 3.25
CA ILE A 95 -12.68 -3.38 4.51
C ILE A 95 -12.14 -2.51 5.63
N MET A 96 -13.04 -1.91 6.42
CA MET A 96 -12.73 -1.22 7.67
C MET A 96 -13.61 -1.85 8.77
N PRO A 97 -13.03 -2.60 9.72
CA PRO A 97 -13.77 -3.25 10.80
C PRO A 97 -14.24 -2.28 11.89
#